data_AF-A0A1S1TLA4-F1
#
_entry.id   AF-A0A1S1TLA4-F1
#
_cell.length_a   1.000
_cell.length_b   1.000
_cell.length_c   1.000
_cell.angle_alpha   90.00
_cell.angle_beta   90.00
_cell.angle_gamma   90.00
#
_symmetry.space_group_name_H-M   'P 1'
#
loop_
_entity.id
_entity.type
_entity.pdbx_description
1 polymer ?
#
loop_
_entity_poly.entity_id
_entity_poly.type
_entity_poly.pdbx_seq_one_letter_code
_entity_poly.pdbx_strand_id
1 'polypeptide(L)'
;MGIGGLQAHRCWTAEGPIGPRCIAFLRRVRAAGVHYTIMNNADRAVLDKALSAGFVARVGKSREDVRLTAAGAAFLDRLARVE
;
A
#
# COMPACT_ATOMS: atom_id res chain seq x y z
N MET A 1 -4.63 -36.43 14.74
CA MET A 1 -5.65 -35.74 13.93
C MET A 1 -5.09 -34.38 13.59
N GLY A 2 -4.63 -34.21 12.35
CA GLY A 2 -4.07 -32.96 11.87
C GLY A 2 -5.13 -32.07 11.22
N ILE A 3 -4.86 -30.76 11.26
CA ILE A 3 -5.25 -29.61 10.41
C ILE A 3 -5.45 -28.41 11.34
N GLY A 4 -4.85 -27.23 11.20
CA GLY A 4 -3.91 -26.70 10.24
C GLY A 4 -3.65 -25.24 10.65
N GLY A 5 -2.39 -24.82 10.58
CA GLY A 5 -2.00 -23.41 10.56
C GLY A 5 -2.34 -22.58 11.80
N LEU A 6 -1.45 -22.59 12.80
CA LEU A 6 -1.04 -21.34 13.43
C LEU A 6 -0.35 -20.53 12.33
N GLN A 7 -1.15 -19.97 11.41
CA GLN A 7 -0.65 -19.18 10.30
C GLN A 7 0.07 -18.02 10.95
N ALA A 8 1.36 -17.91 10.67
CA ALA A 8 2.24 -16.85 11.11
C ALA A 8 1.85 -15.50 10.46
N HIS A 9 0.56 -15.14 10.49
CA HIS A 9 0.04 -13.80 10.27
C HIS A 9 0.29 -12.98 11.53
N ARG A 10 1.57 -12.93 11.94
CA ARG A 10 2.07 -11.86 12.80
C ARG A 10 2.06 -10.64 11.90
N CYS A 11 0.85 -10.10 11.78
CA CYS A 11 0.41 -9.19 10.75
C CYS A 11 1.40 -8.04 10.65
N TRP A 12 2.01 -7.92 9.48
CA TRP A 12 2.87 -6.83 9.01
C TRP A 12 2.17 -5.44 9.07
N THR A 13 1.06 -5.31 9.79
CA THR A 13 0.09 -4.23 9.68
C THR A 13 -0.20 -3.49 10.99
N ALA A 14 0.14 -4.02 12.17
CA ALA A 14 -0.18 -3.33 13.44
C ALA A 14 0.95 -2.45 13.97
N GLU A 15 2.22 -2.83 13.77
CA GLU A 15 3.37 -2.23 14.47
C GLU A 15 4.48 -1.74 13.52
N GLY A 16 4.35 -1.99 12.21
CA GLY A 16 5.31 -1.55 11.21
C GLY A 16 5.14 -0.07 10.83
N PRO A 17 6.16 0.57 10.23
CA PRO A 17 6.07 1.96 9.76
C PRO A 17 4.90 2.20 8.78
N ILE A 18 4.40 1.14 8.16
CA ILE A 18 3.28 1.06 7.22
C ILE A 18 2.06 0.43 7.91
N GLY A 19 1.18 1.26 8.45
CA GLY A 19 -0.05 0.81 9.12
C GLY A 19 -1.15 0.34 8.15
N PRO A 20 -2.31 -0.13 8.66
CA PRO A 20 -3.38 -0.72 7.84
C PRO A 20 -3.98 0.29 6.86
N ARG A 21 -3.91 1.58 7.22
CA ARG A 21 -4.32 2.72 6.37
C ARG A 21 -3.50 2.79 5.07
N CYS A 22 -2.22 2.43 5.12
CA CYS A 22 -1.33 2.44 3.96
C CYS A 22 -1.64 1.31 2.99
N ILE A 23 -2.03 0.14 3.49
CA ILE A 23 -2.44 -0.98 2.65
C ILE A 23 -3.77 -0.68 1.96
N ALA A 24 -4.73 -0.14 2.71
CA ALA A 24 -6.01 0.31 2.14
C ALA A 24 -5.81 1.41 1.08
N PHE A 25 -4.85 2.31 1.31
CA PHE A 25 -4.43 3.32 0.34
C PHE A 25 -3.84 2.69 -0.93
N LEU A 26 -2.85 1.79 -0.81
CA LEU A 26 -2.24 1.11 -1.95
C LEU A 26 -3.26 0.30 -2.76
N ARG A 27 -4.20 -0.39 -2.10
CA ARG A 27 -5.33 -1.06 -2.77
C ARG A 27 -6.21 -0.07 -3.53
N ARG A 28 -6.51 1.11 -2.97
CA ARG A 28 -7.25 2.17 -3.67
C ARG A 28 -6.51 2.75 -4.85
N VAL A 29 -5.20 3.02 -4.72
CA VAL A 29 -4.37 3.50 -5.84
C VAL A 29 -4.33 2.46 -6.97
N ARG A 30 -4.21 1.17 -6.63
CA ARG A 30 -4.29 0.07 -7.61
C ARG A 30 -5.67 0.01 -8.30
N ALA A 31 -6.75 0.17 -7.53
CA ALA A 31 -8.11 0.17 -8.08
C ALA A 31 -8.40 1.41 -8.95
N ALA A 32 -7.79 2.56 -8.65
CA ALA A 32 -7.83 3.76 -9.49
C ALA A 32 -7.05 3.60 -10.81
N GLY A 33 -6.16 2.60 -10.89
CA GLY A 33 -5.50 2.15 -12.12
C GLY A 33 -4.34 3.03 -12.56
N VAL A 34 -4.63 4.24 -13.04
CA VAL A 34 -3.64 5.06 -13.77
C VAL A 34 -3.10 6.22 -12.91
N HIS A 35 -3.96 6.85 -12.11
CA HIS A 35 -3.62 8.02 -11.29
C HIS A 35 -4.53 8.06 -10.06
N TYR A 36 -3.96 8.35 -8.90
CA TYR A 36 -4.71 8.64 -7.69
C TYR A 36 -4.34 10.04 -7.19
N THR A 37 -5.32 10.93 -7.13
CA THR A 37 -5.16 12.29 -6.62
C THR A 37 -5.44 12.32 -5.11
N ILE A 38 -4.44 12.73 -4.35
CA ILE A 38 -4.54 12.90 -2.90
C ILE A 38 -5.31 14.18 -2.61
N MET A 39 -6.49 14.07 -2.00
CA MET A 39 -7.30 15.25 -1.63
C MET A 39 -7.24 15.59 -0.14
N ASN A 40 -6.68 14.71 0.70
CA ASN A 40 -6.69 14.86 2.16
C ASN A 40 -5.28 14.79 2.78
N ASN A 41 -5.04 15.62 3.79
CA ASN A 41 -3.75 15.66 4.50
C ASN A 41 -3.43 14.34 5.23
N ALA A 42 -4.45 13.59 5.66
CA ALA A 42 -4.28 12.26 6.26
C ALA A 42 -3.67 11.25 5.26
N ASP A 43 -4.11 11.28 4.01
CA ASP A 43 -3.55 10.46 2.93
C ASP A 43 -2.14 10.92 2.56
N ARG A 44 -1.83 12.22 2.69
CA ARG A 44 -0.50 12.75 2.44
C ARG A 44 0.57 12.20 3.38
N ALA A 45 0.25 11.98 4.65
CA ALA A 45 1.17 11.37 5.62
C ALA A 45 1.48 9.90 5.30
N VAL A 46 0.49 9.19 4.76
CA VAL A 46 0.62 7.80 4.33
C VAL A 46 1.36 7.71 3.00
N LEU A 47 1.09 8.66 2.10
CA LEU A 47 1.77 8.80 0.83
C LEU A 47 3.26 9.02 1.01
N ASP A 48 3.66 9.95 1.88
CA ASP A 48 5.07 10.27 2.11
C ASP A 48 5.87 9.02 2.52
N LYS A 49 5.29 8.19 3.41
CA LYS A 49 5.85 6.89 3.80
C LYS A 49 5.90 5.90 2.63
N ALA A 50 4.82 5.80 1.86
CA ALA A 50 4.77 4.89 0.70
C ALA A 50 5.75 5.31 -0.41
N LEU A 51 6.01 6.61 -0.55
CA LEU A 51 6.91 7.20 -1.52
C LEU A 51 8.37 7.04 -1.06
N SER A 52 8.65 7.26 0.24
CA SER A 52 9.93 6.96 0.88
C SER A 52 10.29 5.48 0.78
N ALA A 53 9.30 4.59 0.90
CA ALA A 53 9.46 3.15 0.72
C ALA A 53 9.50 2.70 -0.77
N GLY A 54 9.24 3.61 -1.72
CA GLY A 54 9.28 3.31 -3.16
C GLY A 54 8.08 2.54 -3.71
N PHE A 55 6.99 2.40 -2.96
CA PHE A 55 5.77 1.71 -3.40
C PHE A 55 4.91 2.54 -4.37
N VAL A 56 5.04 3.86 -4.31
CA VAL A 56 4.33 4.80 -5.17
C VAL A 56 5.29 5.85 -5.72
N ALA A 57 5.00 6.34 -6.92
CA ALA A 57 5.72 7.43 -7.57
C ALA A 57 4.75 8.55 -7.92
N ARG A 58 5.20 9.81 -7.78
CA ARG A 58 4.43 10.96 -8.27
C ARG A 58 4.42 10.96 -9.79
N VAL A 59 3.26 11.22 -10.38
CA VAL A 59 3.08 11.31 -11.83
C VAL A 59 2.38 12.63 -12.13
N GLY A 60 2.91 13.38 -13.08
CA GLY A 60 2.32 14.66 -13.48
C GLY A 60 2.85 15.86 -12.70
N LYS A 61 2.26 17.02 -13.01
CA LYS A 61 2.69 18.33 -12.53
C LYS A 61 2.20 18.61 -11.10
N SER A 62 1.13 17.95 -10.68
CA SER A 62 0.54 18.06 -9.33
C SER A 62 1.25 17.12 -8.36
N ARG A 63 1.65 17.65 -7.19
CA ARG A 63 2.33 16.85 -6.15
C ARG A 63 1.40 15.81 -5.52
N GLU A 64 0.10 15.94 -5.73
CA GLU A 64 -0.94 15.03 -5.24
C GLU A 64 -1.24 13.85 -6.17
N ASP A 65 -0.82 13.88 -7.43
CA ASP A 65 -1.06 12.78 -8.36
C ASP A 65 0.03 11.72 -8.23
N VAL A 66 -0.37 10.50 -7.90
CA VAL A 66 0.53 9.38 -7.70
C VAL A 66 0.07 8.13 -8.42
N ARG A 67 1.03 7.29 -8.77
CA ARG A 67 0.83 5.98 -9.39
C ARG A 67 1.59 4.92 -8.62
N LEU A 68 1.01 3.73 -8.63
CA LEU A 68 1.62 2.54 -8.05
C LEU A 68 2.87 2.14 -8.84
N THR A 69 3.98 1.87 -8.14
CA THR A 69 5.19 1.32 -8.76
C THR A 69 5.13 -0.20 -8.85
N ALA A 70 6.06 -0.80 -9.58
CA ALA A 70 6.24 -2.25 -9.60
C ALA A 70 6.47 -2.84 -8.19
N ALA A 71 7.19 -2.12 -7.32
CA ALA A 71 7.40 -2.54 -5.93
C ALA A 71 6.11 -2.53 -5.11
N GLY A 72 5.27 -1.49 -5.27
CA GLY A 72 3.96 -1.42 -4.62
C GLY A 72 3.00 -2.51 -5.12
N ALA A 73 3.03 -2.81 -6.41
CA ALA A 73 2.27 -3.90 -7.01
C ALA A 73 2.70 -5.27 -6.46
N ALA A 74 4.01 -5.53 -6.42
CA ALA A 74 4.57 -6.78 -5.87
C ALA A 74 4.27 -6.95 -4.36
N PHE A 75 4.26 -5.86 -3.60
CA PHE A 75 3.86 -5.87 -2.19
C PHE A 75 2.38 -6.27 -2.02
N LEU A 76 1.48 -5.68 -2.81
CA LEU A 76 0.06 -6.03 -2.81
C LEU A 76 -0.18 -7.47 -3.29
N ASP A 77 0.59 -7.94 -4.27
CA ASP A 77 0.50 -9.30 -4.80
C ASP A 77 0.89 -10.35 -3.75
N ARG A 78 2.00 -10.12 -3.02
CA ARG A 78 2.37 -10.95 -1.86
C ARG A 78 1.30 -10.95 -0.79
N LEU A 79 0.66 -9.80 -0.54
CA LEU A 79 -0.41 -9.70 0.44
C LEU A 79 -1.65 -10.49 0.01
N ALA A 80 -2.02 -10.42 -1.27
CA ALA A 80 -3.18 -11.11 -1.82
C ALA A 80 -2.99 -12.62 -1.92
N ARG A 81 -1.75 -13.11 -2.11
CA ARG A 81 -1.42 -14.54 -2.16
C ARG A 81 -1.45 -15.22 -0.79
N VAL A 82 -1.47 -14.42 0.28
CA VAL A 82 -1.47 -14.88 1.67
C VAL A 82 -2.90 -14.96 2.23
N GLU A 83 -3.91 -14.46 1.50
CA GLU A 83 -5.35 -14.66 1.78
C GLU A 83 -5.93 -15.89 1.08
#